data_AF-A0A962VUK9-F1
#
_entry.id   AF-A0A962VUK9-F1
#
_cell.length_a   1.000
_cell.length_b   1.000
_cell.length_c   1.000
_cell.angle_alpha   90.00
_cell.angle_beta   90.00
_cell.angle_gamma   90.00
#
_symmetry.space_group_name_H-M   'P 1'
#
loop_
_entity.id
_entity.type
_entity.pdbx_description
1 polymer ?
#
loop_
_entity_poly.entity_id
_entity_poly.type
_entity_poly.pdbx_seq_one_letter_code
_entity_poly.pdbx_strand_id
1 'polypeptide(L)'
;EPHLHGGLDWLRDYTPDLVLLDLNLPDSRGLSGIQRMRDAAPGVPIIVLTNVEDEATALHALRVGAEDYLHKRQLAPELLVRAMRYAVERARVDEALRESEERFALALSGANDGIWDWDIRRNRVYFSARCRAILDLPDEEESSMQAWFRRVHPDDLDALKSAMDGHLQGLDSHFENEHRVRRRDGEPVWVQS
;
A
#
# COMPACT_ATOMS: atom_id res chain seq x y z
N GLU A 1 -13.25 36.89 5.95
CA GLU A 1 -12.83 35.92 6.99
C GLU A 1 -12.33 34.65 6.32
N PRO A 2 -11.32 33.96 6.88
CA PRO A 2 -10.85 32.69 6.34
C PRO A 2 -11.96 31.64 6.45
N HIS A 3 -12.08 30.80 5.43
CA HIS A 3 -13.05 29.71 5.35
C HIS A 3 -12.41 28.50 4.66
N LEU A 4 -12.87 27.30 5.01
CA LEU A 4 -12.38 26.04 4.46
C LEU A 4 -12.61 25.95 2.95
N HIS A 5 -13.78 26.36 2.45
CA HIS A 5 -14.09 26.30 1.02
C HIS A 5 -13.09 27.09 0.16
N GLY A 6 -12.64 28.26 0.63
CA GLY A 6 -11.61 29.04 -0.08
C GLY A 6 -10.26 28.30 -0.16
N GLY A 7 -9.89 27.56 0.89
CA GLY A 7 -8.72 26.68 0.87
C GLY A 7 -8.88 25.50 -0.09
N LEU A 8 -10.07 24.88 -0.12
CA LEU A 8 -10.39 23.80 -1.05
C LEU A 8 -10.40 24.27 -2.52
N ASP A 9 -10.86 25.49 -2.78
CA ASP A 9 -10.81 26.08 -4.12
C ASP A 9 -9.36 26.35 -4.55
N TRP A 10 -8.50 26.81 -3.62
CA TRP A 10 -7.07 27.02 -3.90
C TRP A 10 -6.34 25.71 -4.24
N LEU A 11 -6.73 24.59 -3.62
CA LEU A 11 -6.14 23.27 -3.91
C LEU A 11 -6.40 22.76 -5.33
N ARG A 12 -7.35 23.35 -6.07
CA ARG A 12 -7.59 22.99 -7.47
C ARG A 12 -6.45 23.42 -8.38
N ASP A 13 -5.80 24.54 -8.04
CA ASP A 13 -4.76 25.15 -8.86
C ASP A 13 -3.35 24.92 -8.28
N TYR A 14 -3.25 24.50 -7.01
CA TYR A 14 -1.98 24.35 -6.30
C TYR A 14 -1.98 23.13 -5.36
N THR A 15 -0.88 22.38 -5.35
CA THR A 15 -0.65 21.28 -4.41
C THR A 15 0.40 21.67 -3.37
N PRO A 16 0.01 21.90 -2.09
CA PRO A 16 0.95 22.28 -1.05
C PRO A 16 1.69 21.05 -0.49
N ASP A 17 2.89 21.26 0.08
CA ASP A 17 3.61 20.22 0.80
C ASP A 17 2.94 19.82 2.14
N LEU A 18 2.09 20.68 2.70
CA LEU A 18 1.44 20.50 3.99
C LEU A 18 0.21 21.42 4.11
N VAL A 19 -0.84 20.94 4.78
CA VAL A 19 -1.98 21.76 5.19
C VAL A 19 -1.99 21.98 6.70
N LEU A 20 -2.10 23.25 7.11
CA LEU A 20 -2.45 23.64 8.49
C LEU A 20 -3.93 23.94 8.56
N LEU A 21 -4.71 23.09 9.23
CA LEU A 21 -6.18 23.21 9.28
C LEU A 21 -6.66 23.74 10.63
N ASP A 22 -7.39 24.85 10.62
CA ASP A 22 -8.08 25.36 11.80
C ASP A 22 -9.50 24.80 11.93
N LEU A 23 -9.82 24.15 13.05
CA LEU A 23 -11.17 23.63 13.30
C LEU A 23 -12.18 24.69 13.76
N ASN A 24 -11.76 25.94 13.98
CA ASN A 24 -12.65 27.03 14.36
C ASN A 24 -13.24 27.79 13.15
N LEU A 25 -12.94 27.36 11.91
CA LEU A 25 -13.47 28.03 10.72
C LEU A 25 -15.01 27.87 10.65
N PRO A 26 -15.75 28.90 10.19
CA PRO A 26 -17.22 28.90 10.22
C PRO A 26 -17.86 27.72 9.46
N ASP A 27 -17.19 27.27 8.40
CA ASP A 27 -17.60 26.21 7.48
C ASP A 27 -16.80 24.90 7.66
N SER A 28 -15.93 24.83 8.66
CA SER A 28 -15.20 23.62 9.07
C SER A 28 -15.70 23.13 10.42
N ARG A 29 -16.95 22.65 10.47
CA ARG A 29 -17.51 22.15 11.73
C ARG A 29 -16.88 20.80 12.10
N GLY A 30 -16.09 20.82 13.17
CA GLY A 30 -15.48 19.61 13.74
C GLY A 30 -14.61 18.87 12.73
N LEU A 31 -14.66 17.54 12.77
CA LEU A 31 -13.76 16.66 12.01
C LEU A 31 -14.10 16.56 10.51
N SER A 32 -15.26 17.07 10.10
CA SER A 32 -15.68 17.04 8.69
C SER A 32 -14.74 17.83 7.77
N GLY A 33 -14.07 18.87 8.30
CA GLY A 33 -13.10 19.65 7.54
C GLY A 33 -11.85 18.85 7.19
N ILE A 34 -11.41 17.96 8.08
CA ILE A 34 -10.26 17.07 7.86
C ILE A 34 -10.58 16.12 6.70
N GLN A 35 -11.76 15.50 6.71
CA GLN A 35 -12.16 14.56 5.67
C GLN A 35 -12.24 15.25 4.30
N ARG A 36 -12.91 16.40 4.22
CA ARG A 36 -13.02 17.18 2.98
C ARG A 36 -11.65 17.59 2.42
N MET A 37 -10.73 17.95 3.30
CA MET A 37 -9.37 18.31 2.91
C MET A 37 -8.61 17.10 2.35
N ARG A 38 -8.75 15.93 2.99
CA ARG A 38 -8.14 14.69 2.53
C ARG A 38 -8.69 14.21 1.20
N ASP A 39 -10.00 14.35 1.00
CA ASP A 39 -10.65 14.00 -0.27
C ASP A 39 -10.18 14.92 -1.41
N ALA A 40 -9.91 16.20 -1.11
CA ALA A 40 -9.44 17.19 -2.09
C ALA A 40 -7.94 17.11 -2.38
N ALA A 41 -7.12 16.72 -1.40
CA ALA A 41 -5.67 16.58 -1.54
C ALA A 41 -5.18 15.27 -0.90
N PRO A 42 -5.39 14.12 -1.56
CA PRO A 42 -4.89 12.83 -1.09
C PRO A 42 -3.36 12.86 -0.97
N GLY A 43 -2.82 12.31 0.12
CA GLY A 43 -1.38 12.22 0.36
C GLY A 43 -0.71 13.48 0.89
N VAL A 44 -1.40 14.64 0.87
CA VAL A 44 -0.87 15.86 1.51
C VAL A 44 -1.04 15.75 3.03
N PRO A 45 0.03 15.89 3.84
CA PRO A 45 -0.08 15.80 5.28
C PRO A 45 -0.88 16.97 5.86
N ILE A 46 -1.76 16.67 6.82
CA ILE A 46 -2.65 17.65 7.45
C ILE A 46 -2.32 17.73 8.95
N ILE A 47 -1.91 18.91 9.41
CA ILE A 47 -1.77 19.21 10.85
C ILE A 47 -2.96 20.06 11.28
N VAL A 48 -3.62 19.65 12.35
CA VAL A 48 -4.78 20.34 12.89
C VAL A 48 -4.36 21.33 13.96
N LEU A 49 -4.84 22.57 13.85
CA LEU A 49 -4.66 23.62 14.84
C LEU A 49 -6.01 23.94 15.51
N THR A 50 -6.09 23.89 16.83
CA THR A 50 -7.34 24.24 17.53
C THR A 50 -7.10 24.85 18.91
N ASN A 51 -8.16 25.47 19.45
CA ASN A 51 -8.20 26.14 20.74
C ASN A 51 -8.89 25.30 21.84
N VAL A 52 -9.36 24.10 21.50
CA VAL A 52 -10.10 23.23 22.41
C VAL A 52 -9.12 22.23 23.03
N GLU A 53 -9.08 22.12 24.35
CA GLU A 53 -8.20 21.19 25.10
C GLU A 53 -8.77 19.77 25.19
N ASP A 54 -9.67 19.39 24.27
CA ASP A 54 -10.34 18.10 24.30
C ASP A 54 -9.49 17.01 23.64
N GLU A 55 -8.92 16.13 24.48
CA GLU A 55 -8.14 14.97 24.08
C GLU A 55 -8.96 13.99 23.22
N ALA A 56 -10.28 13.88 23.44
CA ALA A 56 -11.12 13.03 22.61
C ALA A 56 -11.16 13.56 21.17
N THR A 57 -11.35 14.87 21.00
CA THR A 57 -11.28 15.54 19.69
C THR A 57 -9.91 15.36 19.04
N ALA A 58 -8.81 15.45 19.81
CA ALA A 58 -7.46 15.23 19.30
C ALA A 58 -7.27 13.79 18.77
N LEU A 59 -7.65 12.77 19.56
CA LEU A 59 -7.57 11.37 19.14
C LEU A 59 -8.43 11.08 17.91
N HIS A 60 -9.61 11.67 17.85
CA HIS A 60 -10.49 11.52 16.69
C HIS A 60 -9.92 12.21 15.45
N ALA A 61 -9.27 13.38 15.57
CA ALA A 61 -8.60 14.03 14.45
C ALA A 61 -7.51 13.14 13.83
N LEU A 62 -6.70 12.50 14.67
CA LEU A 62 -5.68 11.54 14.22
C LEU A 62 -6.31 10.32 13.51
N ARG A 63 -7.41 9.78 14.05
CA ARG A 63 -8.13 8.64 13.42
C ARG A 63 -8.74 8.97 12.06
N VAL A 64 -9.17 10.21 11.86
CA VAL A 64 -9.69 10.70 10.58
C VAL A 64 -8.55 11.16 9.66
N GLY A 65 -7.29 10.96 10.11
CA GLY A 65 -6.05 10.99 9.35
C GLY A 65 -5.25 12.29 9.45
N ALA A 66 -5.51 13.14 10.43
CA ALA A 66 -4.55 14.21 10.72
C ALA A 66 -3.20 13.57 11.11
N GLU A 67 -2.09 14.15 10.64
CA GLU A 67 -0.75 13.69 11.02
C GLU A 67 -0.39 14.12 12.43
N ASP A 68 -0.87 15.30 12.82
CA ASP A 68 -0.65 15.85 14.15
C ASP A 68 -1.78 16.80 14.54
N TYR A 69 -1.85 17.09 15.83
CA TYR A 69 -2.81 17.99 16.45
C TYR A 69 -2.07 18.93 17.40
N LEU A 70 -2.15 20.24 17.14
CA LEU A 70 -1.45 21.25 17.92
C LEU A 70 -2.42 22.26 18.54
N HIS A 71 -2.22 22.52 19.82
CA HIS A 71 -3.03 23.47 20.57
C HIS A 71 -2.55 24.90 20.35
N LYS A 72 -3.37 25.73 19.70
CA LYS A 72 -3.03 27.11 19.29
C LYS A 72 -2.59 28.01 20.44
N ARG A 73 -3.19 27.85 21.63
CA ARG A 73 -2.87 28.69 22.81
C ARG A 73 -1.52 28.36 23.43
N GLN A 74 -1.01 27.15 23.22
CA GLN A 74 0.24 26.66 23.79
C GLN A 74 1.28 26.39 22.69
N LEU A 75 1.06 26.94 21.49
CA LEU A 75 1.88 26.70 20.33
C LEU A 75 3.22 27.43 20.45
N ALA A 76 4.28 26.71 20.80
CA ALA A 76 5.64 27.22 20.65
C ALA A 76 6.02 27.18 19.15
N PRO A 77 6.59 28.25 18.57
CA PRO A 77 7.00 28.28 17.16
C PRO A 77 7.92 27.12 16.78
N GLU A 78 8.80 26.71 17.68
CA GLU A 78 9.75 25.62 17.47
C GLU A 78 9.05 24.27 17.34
N LEU A 79 7.97 24.05 18.09
CA LEU A 79 7.16 22.83 18.01
C LEU A 79 6.39 22.77 16.70
N LEU A 80 5.82 23.89 16.24
CA LEU A 80 5.14 23.95 14.95
C LEU A 80 6.11 23.60 13.81
N VAL A 81 7.28 24.25 13.76
CA VAL A 81 8.27 24.00 12.71
C VAL A 81 8.73 22.53 12.72
N ARG A 82 8.91 21.94 13.92
CA ARG A 82 9.26 20.53 14.07
C ARG A 82 8.16 19.60 13.55
N ALA A 83 6.90 19.85 13.92
CA ALA A 83 5.76 19.05 13.49
C ALA A 83 5.57 19.14 11.97
N MET A 84 5.64 20.34 11.40
CA MET A 84 5.57 20.57 9.96
C MET A 84 6.67 19.79 9.22
N ARG A 85 7.93 19.91 9.67
CA ARG A 85 9.05 19.20 9.06
C ARG A 85 8.86 17.70 9.12
N TYR A 86 8.46 17.17 10.28
CA TYR A 86 8.24 15.73 10.45
C TYR A 86 7.15 15.21 9.52
N ALA A 87 6.02 15.90 9.43
CA ALA A 87 4.90 15.51 8.59
C ALA A 87 5.25 15.53 7.08
N VAL A 88 5.96 16.58 6.63
CA VAL A 88 6.43 16.68 5.23
C VAL A 88 7.44 15.58 4.90
N GLU A 89 8.46 15.38 5.74
CA GLU A 89 9.49 14.38 5.47
C GLU A 89 8.91 12.96 5.48
N ARG A 90 7.95 12.68 6.38
CA ARG A 90 7.23 11.41 6.39
C ARG A 90 6.46 11.18 5.09
N ALA A 91 5.67 12.17 4.65
CA ALA A 91 4.92 12.06 3.39
C ALA A 91 5.83 11.83 2.17
N ARG A 92 7.01 12.47 2.14
CA ARG A 92 8.01 12.25 1.08
C ARG A 92 8.60 10.85 1.09
N VAL A 93 8.89 10.31 2.27
CA VAL A 93 9.40 8.93 2.40
C VAL A 93 8.35 7.93 1.94
N ASP A 94 7.09 8.11 2.37
CA ASP A 94 5.98 7.23 2.01
C ASP A 94 5.71 7.29 0.48
N GLU A 95 5.76 8.48 -0.12
CA GLU A 95 5.60 8.64 -1.57
C GLU A 95 6.77 8.04 -2.36
N ALA A 96 8.01 8.25 -1.92
CA ALA A 96 9.18 7.66 -2.58
C ALA A 96 9.16 6.12 -2.51
N LEU A 97 8.67 5.56 -1.40
CA LEU A 97 8.44 4.12 -1.27
C LEU A 97 7.37 3.65 -2.27
N ARG A 98 6.22 4.34 -2.32
CA ARG A 98 5.14 4.02 -3.26
C ARG A 98 5.61 4.06 -4.71
N GLU A 99 6.32 5.12 -5.11
CA GLU A 99 6.89 5.24 -6.45
C GLU A 99 7.91 4.12 -6.76
N SER A 100 8.72 3.72 -5.78
CA SER A 100 9.67 2.63 -5.95
C SER A 100 8.97 1.29 -6.10
N GLU A 101 7.93 1.03 -5.30
CA GLU A 101 7.10 -0.18 -5.40
C GLU A 101 6.35 -0.24 -6.73
N GLU A 102 5.78 0.87 -7.19
CA GLU A 102 5.12 0.98 -8.50
C GLU A 102 6.10 0.79 -9.65
N ARG A 103 7.29 1.40 -9.57
CA ARG A 103 8.34 1.22 -10.58
C ARG A 103 8.84 -0.23 -10.59
N PHE A 104 9.00 -0.86 -9.44
CA PHE A 104 9.36 -2.27 -9.33
C PHE A 104 8.26 -3.14 -9.96
N ALA A 105 7.00 -2.92 -9.60
CA ALA A 105 5.85 -3.61 -10.20
C ALA A 105 5.77 -3.42 -11.72
N LEU A 106 6.06 -2.22 -12.23
CA LEU A 106 6.10 -1.92 -13.66
C LEU A 106 7.27 -2.61 -14.37
N ALA A 107 8.48 -2.59 -13.79
CA ALA A 107 9.64 -3.29 -14.34
C ALA A 107 9.39 -4.81 -14.46
N LEU A 108 8.69 -5.38 -13.49
CA LEU A 108 8.25 -6.78 -13.51
C LEU A 108 7.14 -7.00 -14.55
N SER A 109 6.24 -6.04 -14.73
CA SER A 109 5.17 -6.13 -15.74
C SER A 109 5.68 -6.09 -17.19
N GLY A 110 6.86 -5.50 -17.43
CA GLY A 110 7.48 -5.40 -18.76
C GLY A 110 7.86 -6.75 -19.40
N ALA A 111 7.98 -7.81 -18.59
CA ALA A 111 8.30 -9.16 -19.06
C ALA A 111 7.06 -10.05 -19.29
N ASN A 112 5.84 -9.56 -19.01
CA ASN A 112 4.61 -10.38 -18.99
C ASN A 112 4.60 -11.48 -17.90
N ASP A 113 5.60 -11.50 -17.02
CA ASP A 113 5.81 -12.51 -15.99
C ASP A 113 4.99 -12.23 -14.72
N GLY A 114 4.55 -13.32 -14.08
CA GLY A 114 3.96 -13.28 -12.75
C GLY A 114 5.01 -13.63 -11.69
N ILE A 115 4.92 -13.01 -10.51
CA ILE A 115 5.84 -13.27 -9.40
C ILE A 115 5.16 -14.16 -8.40
N TRP A 116 5.89 -15.18 -7.97
CA TRP A 116 5.55 -15.99 -6.83
C TRP A 116 6.75 -16.07 -5.88
N ASP A 117 6.47 -16.23 -4.59
CA ASP A 117 7.48 -16.46 -3.56
C ASP A 117 6.96 -17.51 -2.57
N TRP A 118 7.82 -18.42 -2.14
CA TRP A 118 7.45 -19.48 -1.20
C TRP A 118 8.20 -19.34 0.12
N ASP A 119 7.48 -18.95 1.17
CA ASP A 119 7.95 -19.09 2.54
C ASP A 119 7.89 -20.57 2.92
N ILE A 120 9.03 -21.27 2.78
CA ILE A 120 9.19 -22.69 3.09
C ILE A 120 8.86 -22.99 4.57
N ARG A 121 9.20 -22.07 5.49
CA ARG A 121 9.01 -22.29 6.94
C ARG A 121 7.54 -22.25 7.33
N ARG A 122 6.78 -21.32 6.74
CA ARG A 122 5.34 -21.17 6.99
C ARG A 122 4.49 -21.94 5.98
N ASN A 123 5.12 -22.50 4.95
CA ASN A 123 4.50 -23.18 3.82
C ASN A 123 3.41 -22.31 3.14
N ARG A 124 3.75 -21.04 2.91
CA ARG A 124 2.89 -20.04 2.28
C ARG A 124 3.50 -19.57 0.97
N VAL A 125 2.68 -19.57 -0.08
CA VAL A 125 3.05 -19.07 -1.39
C VAL A 125 2.37 -17.73 -1.60
N TYR A 126 3.16 -16.69 -1.81
CA TYR A 126 2.70 -15.39 -2.28
C TYR A 126 2.59 -15.43 -3.80
N PHE A 127 1.51 -14.85 -4.34
CA PHE A 127 1.33 -14.59 -5.77
C PHE A 127 1.02 -13.11 -5.95
N SER A 128 1.76 -12.44 -6.84
CA SER A 128 1.46 -11.06 -7.21
C SER A 128 0.10 -10.96 -7.92
N ALA A 129 -0.49 -9.76 -7.95
CA ALA A 129 -1.75 -9.51 -8.65
C ALA A 129 -1.68 -9.93 -10.14
N ARG A 130 -0.52 -9.76 -10.78
CA ARG A 130 -0.31 -10.22 -12.16
C ARG A 130 -0.32 -11.74 -12.26
N CYS A 131 0.41 -12.45 -11.40
CA CYS A 131 0.40 -13.92 -11.33
C CYS A 131 -1.03 -14.44 -11.16
N ARG A 132 -1.80 -13.82 -10.25
CA ARG A 132 -3.20 -14.13 -10.03
C ARG A 132 -4.05 -13.88 -11.28
N ALA A 133 -3.84 -12.78 -12.00
CA ALA A 133 -4.53 -12.50 -13.25
C ALA A 133 -4.19 -13.49 -14.38
N ILE A 134 -2.93 -13.93 -14.51
CA ILE A 134 -2.52 -14.97 -15.49
C ILE A 134 -3.25 -16.28 -15.18
N LEU A 135 -3.21 -16.68 -13.92
CA LEU A 135 -3.68 -17.98 -13.44
C LEU A 135 -5.17 -18.01 -13.08
N ASP A 136 -5.86 -16.86 -13.19
CA ASP A 136 -7.26 -16.66 -12.77
C ASP A 136 -7.52 -17.08 -11.31
N LEU A 137 -6.64 -16.62 -10.41
CA LEU A 137 -6.72 -16.89 -8.97
C LEU A 137 -7.53 -15.80 -8.23
N PRO A 138 -8.36 -16.15 -7.23
CA PRO A 138 -9.06 -15.18 -6.40
C PRO A 138 -8.10 -14.38 -5.50
N ASP A 139 -8.41 -13.13 -5.18
CA ASP A 139 -7.51 -12.23 -4.43
C ASP A 139 -7.27 -12.65 -2.97
N GLU A 140 -8.26 -13.27 -2.31
CA GLU A 140 -8.23 -13.54 -0.86
C GLU A 140 -7.82 -14.97 -0.46
N GLU A 141 -7.44 -15.82 -1.42
CA GLU A 141 -7.10 -17.22 -1.10
C GLU A 141 -5.63 -17.34 -0.65
N GLU A 142 -5.44 -17.74 0.61
CA GLU A 142 -4.14 -18.11 1.18
C GLU A 142 -3.62 -19.35 0.43
N SER A 143 -2.53 -19.16 -0.32
CA SER A 143 -1.98 -20.22 -1.17
C SER A 143 -0.85 -20.95 -0.43
N SER A 144 -0.86 -22.27 -0.49
CA SER A 144 0.24 -23.13 0.00
C SER A 144 0.86 -23.89 -1.16
N MET A 145 2.04 -24.47 -0.94
CA MET A 145 2.70 -25.27 -1.97
C MET A 145 1.86 -26.51 -2.34
N GLN A 146 1.11 -27.08 -1.38
CA GLN A 146 0.18 -28.19 -1.68
C GLN A 146 -1.05 -27.71 -2.47
N ALA A 147 -1.51 -26.48 -2.25
CA ALA A 147 -2.56 -25.88 -3.08
C ALA A 147 -2.09 -25.66 -4.52
N TRP A 148 -0.82 -25.27 -4.72
CA TRP A 148 -0.19 -25.18 -6.03
C TRP A 148 -0.10 -26.53 -6.73
N PHE A 149 0.45 -27.55 -6.06
CA PHE A 149 0.58 -28.90 -6.63
C PHE A 149 -0.74 -29.53 -7.08
N ARG A 150 -1.87 -29.15 -6.47
CA ARG A 150 -3.20 -29.60 -6.91
C ARG A 150 -3.66 -28.97 -8.23
N ARG A 151 -3.08 -27.85 -8.64
CA ARG A 151 -3.36 -27.14 -9.90
C ARG A 151 -2.43 -27.60 -11.04
N VAL A 152 -1.24 -28.11 -10.71
CA VAL A 152 -0.30 -28.65 -11.70
C VAL A 152 -0.89 -29.89 -12.38
N HIS A 153 -0.67 -30.02 -13.69
CA HIS A 153 -1.12 -31.18 -14.46
C HIS A 153 -0.48 -32.47 -13.90
N PRO A 154 -1.24 -33.58 -13.72
CA PRO A 154 -0.71 -34.81 -13.12
C PRO A 154 0.58 -35.33 -13.76
N ASP A 155 0.67 -35.26 -15.08
CA ASP A 155 1.86 -35.71 -15.84
C ASP A 155 3.14 -34.89 -15.53
N ASP A 156 2.99 -33.64 -15.09
CA ASP A 156 4.13 -32.73 -14.84
C ASP A 156 4.51 -32.71 -13.34
N LEU A 157 3.66 -33.28 -12.48
CA LEU A 157 3.78 -33.15 -11.03
C LEU A 157 5.05 -33.82 -10.47
N ASP A 158 5.37 -35.01 -10.97
CA ASP A 158 6.54 -35.78 -10.48
C ASP A 158 7.85 -35.11 -10.89
N ALA A 159 7.93 -34.61 -12.12
CA ALA A 159 9.09 -33.87 -12.61
C ALA A 159 9.30 -32.57 -11.82
N LEU A 160 8.23 -31.81 -11.58
CA LEU A 160 8.27 -30.58 -10.79
C LEU A 160 8.77 -30.84 -9.36
N LYS A 161 8.21 -31.84 -8.67
CA LYS A 161 8.62 -32.19 -7.30
C LYS A 161 10.09 -32.60 -7.24
N SER A 162 10.54 -33.41 -8.19
CA SER A 162 11.95 -33.84 -8.25
C SER A 162 12.91 -32.67 -8.44
N ALA A 163 12.59 -31.73 -9.35
CA ALA A 163 13.41 -30.54 -9.57
C ALA A 163 13.45 -29.65 -8.31
N MET A 164 12.30 -29.51 -7.64
CA MET A 164 12.20 -28.71 -6.42
C MET A 164 12.99 -29.33 -5.26
N ASP A 165 12.88 -30.66 -5.08
CA ASP A 165 13.64 -31.39 -4.05
C ASP A 165 15.15 -31.30 -4.31
N GLY A 166 15.60 -31.38 -5.57
CA GLY A 166 17.00 -31.19 -5.95
C GLY A 166 17.54 -29.81 -5.55
N HIS A 167 16.79 -28.75 -5.86
CA HIS A 167 17.15 -27.40 -5.48
C HIS A 167 17.17 -27.19 -3.96
N LEU A 168 16.14 -27.68 -3.24
CA LEU A 168 16.05 -27.56 -1.78
C LEU A 168 17.17 -28.32 -1.05
N GLN A 169 17.66 -29.42 -1.63
CA GLN A 169 18.80 -30.18 -1.11
C GLN A 169 20.16 -29.54 -1.47
N GLY A 170 20.15 -28.43 -2.23
CA GLY A 170 21.35 -27.75 -2.69
C GLY A 170 22.11 -28.49 -3.78
N LEU A 171 21.47 -29.45 -4.46
CA LEU A 171 22.07 -30.16 -5.60
C LEU A 171 22.14 -29.25 -6.84
N ASP A 172 21.18 -28.33 -6.96
CA ASP A 172 21.09 -27.36 -8.04
C ASP A 172 21.15 -25.93 -7.49
N SER A 173 21.97 -25.06 -8.09
CA SER A 173 22.14 -23.66 -7.66
C SER A 173 20.98 -22.75 -8.07
N HIS A 174 20.13 -23.20 -9.00
CA HIS A 174 18.97 -22.47 -9.50
C HIS A 174 17.84 -23.46 -9.79
N PHE A 175 16.62 -23.09 -9.43
CA PHE A 175 15.42 -23.83 -9.78
C PHE A 175 14.86 -23.27 -11.08
N GLU A 176 14.68 -24.14 -12.08
CA GLU A 176 14.02 -23.80 -13.33
C GLU A 176 13.15 -25.00 -13.77
N ASN A 177 11.85 -24.79 -13.97
CA ASN A 177 10.93 -25.83 -14.42
C ASN A 177 9.75 -25.25 -15.20
N GLU A 178 9.49 -25.81 -16.39
CA GLU A 178 8.31 -25.52 -17.19
C GLU A 178 7.24 -26.61 -16.99
N HIS A 179 6.03 -26.21 -16.59
CA HIS A 179 4.94 -27.14 -16.30
C HIS A 179 3.55 -26.54 -16.60
N ARG A 180 2.55 -27.42 -16.79
CA ARG A 180 1.16 -27.00 -17.04
C ARG A 180 0.41 -26.81 -15.73
N VAL A 181 -0.33 -25.72 -15.64
CA VAL A 181 -1.21 -25.37 -14.52
C VAL A 181 -2.62 -25.18 -15.02
N ARG A 182 -3.59 -25.76 -14.30
CA ARG A 182 -5.01 -25.63 -14.63
C ARG A 182 -5.55 -24.30 -14.12
N ARG A 183 -6.07 -23.49 -15.03
CA ARG A 183 -6.89 -22.31 -14.71
C ARG A 183 -8.29 -22.73 -14.25
N ARG A 184 -9.08 -21.77 -13.77
CA ARG A 184 -10.47 -21.99 -13.34
C ARG A 184 -11.40 -22.42 -14.47
N ASP A 185 -11.16 -21.95 -15.69
CA ASP A 185 -11.89 -22.33 -16.91
C ASP A 185 -11.58 -23.77 -17.37
N GLY A 186 -10.56 -24.41 -16.79
CA GLY A 186 -10.13 -25.77 -17.10
C GLY A 186 -9.06 -25.87 -18.17
N GLU A 187 -8.72 -24.76 -18.84
CA GLU A 187 -7.65 -24.75 -19.85
C GLU A 187 -6.26 -24.78 -19.19
N PRO A 188 -5.30 -25.54 -19.75
CA PRO A 188 -3.94 -25.56 -19.24
C PRO A 188 -3.18 -24.32 -19.70
N VAL A 189 -2.46 -23.70 -18.76
CA VAL A 189 -1.46 -22.66 -19.05
C VAL A 189 -0.08 -23.19 -18.74
N TRP A 190 0.84 -22.99 -19.67
CA TRP A 190 2.25 -23.24 -19.45
C TRP A 190 2.85 -22.11 -18.61
N VAL A 191 3.54 -22.48 -17.54
CA VAL A 191 4.31 -21.56 -16.71
C VAL A 191 5.74 -22.06 -16.61
N GLN A 192 6.67 -21.11 -16.59
CA GLN A 192 8.08 -21.33 -16.26
C GLN A 192 8.30 -20.77 -14.85
N SER A 193 8.96 -21.53 -13.99
CA SER A 193 9.19 -21.20 -12.59
C SER A 193 10.63 -21.46 -12.19
#